data_AF-A0A357I037-F1
#
_entry.id   AF-A0A357I037-F1
#
_cell.length_a   1.000
_cell.length_b   1.000
_cell.length_c   1.000
_cell.angle_alpha   90.00
_cell.angle_beta   90.00
_cell.angle_gamma   90.00
#
_symmetry.space_group_name_H-M   'P 1'
#
loop_
_entity.id
_entity.type
_entity.pdbx_description
1 polymer ?
#
loop_
_entity_poly.entity_id
_entity_poly.type
_entity_poly.pdbx_seq_one_letter_code
_entity_poly.pdbx_strand_id
1 'polypeptide(L)'
;MDPYSIGYSGIAYKTADVATLPLQAADGNFVNANKRNAARGIYPLTRSLYVILNINPEQGPTDLQKEFLRFVYSREGQQIVEQVGYFPIDPAIAQQVLQQY
;
A
#
# COMPACT_ATOMS: atom_id res chain seq x y z
N MET A 1 9.25 -22.43 16.93
CA MET A 1 8.35 -22.21 15.79
C MET A 1 8.03 -23.57 15.20
N ASP A 2 6.76 -23.85 14.89
CA ASP A 2 6.37 -25.06 14.19
C ASP A 2 6.64 -24.87 12.67
N PRO A 3 7.48 -25.71 12.03
CA PRO A 3 7.84 -25.56 10.62
C PRO A 3 6.65 -25.77 9.65
N TYR A 4 5.52 -26.28 10.12
CA TYR A 4 4.32 -26.52 9.32
C TYR A 4 3.23 -25.45 9.48
N SER A 5 3.51 -24.39 10.27
CA SER A 5 2.56 -23.28 10.44
C SER A 5 2.36 -22.48 9.15
N ILE A 6 1.12 -22.08 8.88
CA ILE A 6 0.75 -21.22 7.75
C ILE A 6 0.05 -19.97 8.32
N GLY A 7 0.35 -18.81 7.75
CA GLY A 7 -0.28 -17.55 8.11
C GLY A 7 -0.32 -16.59 6.92
N TYR A 8 -1.07 -15.50 7.08
CA TYR A 8 -1.12 -14.39 6.13
C TYR A 8 -0.53 -13.14 6.79
N SER A 9 0.30 -12.41 6.06
CA SER A 9 0.92 -11.18 6.54
C SER A 9 1.23 -10.25 5.37
N GLY A 10 1.50 -8.98 5.65
CA GLY A 10 2.00 -8.05 4.64
C GLY A 10 3.42 -8.43 4.20
N ILE A 11 3.70 -8.31 2.90
CA ILE A 11 5.03 -8.65 2.33
C ILE A 11 6.19 -7.85 2.97
N ALA A 12 5.90 -6.67 3.54
CA ALA A 12 6.87 -5.86 4.29
C ALA A 12 7.43 -6.57 5.54
N TYR A 13 6.74 -7.57 6.08
CA TYR A 13 7.16 -8.33 7.27
C TYR A 13 7.90 -9.64 6.94
N LYS A 14 8.24 -9.89 5.66
CA LYS A 14 8.94 -11.10 5.24
C LYS A 14 10.36 -11.15 5.82
N THR A 15 10.68 -12.24 6.53
CA THR A 15 12.03 -12.53 7.05
C THR A 15 12.74 -13.58 6.20
N ALA A 16 14.00 -13.91 6.51
CA ALA A 16 14.71 -14.99 5.82
C ALA A 16 14.06 -16.37 6.05
N ASP A 17 13.43 -16.57 7.22
CA ASP A 17 12.91 -17.86 7.68
C ASP A 17 11.49 -18.18 7.20
N VAL A 18 10.85 -17.25 6.48
CA VAL A 18 9.47 -17.41 5.98
C VAL A 18 9.49 -17.53 4.46
N ALA A 19 8.96 -18.66 3.96
CA ALA A 19 8.69 -18.87 2.55
C ALA A 19 7.38 -18.18 2.15
N THR A 20 7.38 -17.52 0.99
CA THR A 20 6.15 -16.97 0.40
C THR A 20 5.52 -17.99 -0.56
N LEU A 21 4.19 -17.96 -0.67
CA LEU A 21 3.45 -18.85 -1.57
C LEU A 21 3.14 -18.14 -2.89
N PRO A 22 3.44 -18.74 -4.05
CA PRO A 22 2.91 -18.30 -5.33
C PRO A 22 1.40 -18.52 -5.37
N LEU A 23 0.66 -17.57 -5.94
CA LEU A 23 -0.80 -17.68 -6.11
C LEU A 23 -1.17 -17.65 -7.59
N GLN A 24 -2.20 -18.39 -7.95
CA GLN A 24 -2.73 -18.41 -9.31
C GLN A 24 -3.42 -17.07 -9.63
N ALA A 25 -2.96 -16.39 -10.68
CA ALA A 25 -3.59 -15.21 -11.22
C ALA A 25 -4.77 -15.59 -12.15
N ALA A 26 -5.55 -14.59 -12.58
CA ALA A 26 -6.74 -14.80 -13.40
C ALA A 26 -6.45 -15.45 -14.77
N ASP A 27 -5.22 -15.36 -15.28
CA ASP A 27 -4.75 -15.99 -16.51
C ASP A 27 -4.32 -17.45 -16.32
N GLY A 28 -4.45 -17.99 -15.11
CA GLY A 28 -4.07 -19.37 -14.75
C GLY A 28 -2.61 -19.54 -14.35
N ASN A 29 -1.76 -18.51 -14.50
CA ASN A 29 -0.34 -18.58 -14.16
C ASN A 29 -0.13 -18.35 -12.66
N PHE A 30 0.85 -19.05 -12.07
CA PHE A 30 1.25 -18.81 -10.69
C PHE A 30 2.24 -17.64 -10.61
N VAL A 31 1.91 -16.66 -9.77
CA VAL A 31 2.70 -15.44 -9.59
C VAL A 31 3.32 -15.44 -8.19
N ASN A 32 4.64 -15.24 -8.12
CA ASN A 32 5.36 -15.13 -6.85
C ASN A 32 4.98 -13.86 -6.08
N ALA A 33 4.85 -13.98 -4.75
CA ALA A 33 4.69 -12.84 -3.86
C ALA A 33 6.03 -12.09 -3.71
N ASN A 34 6.20 -10.98 -4.44
CA ASN A 34 7.36 -10.09 -4.30
C ASN A 34 6.96 -8.64 -4.60
N LYS A 35 7.86 -7.71 -4.26
CA LYS A 35 7.61 -6.26 -4.42
C LYS A 35 7.22 -5.88 -5.85
N ARG A 36 7.91 -6.42 -6.86
CA ARG A 36 7.66 -6.10 -8.27
C ARG A 36 6.28 -6.57 -8.73
N ASN A 37 5.89 -7.78 -8.38
CA ASN A 37 4.61 -8.37 -8.82
C ASN A 37 3.43 -7.73 -8.10
N ALA A 38 3.58 -7.39 -6.82
CA ALA A 38 2.57 -6.67 -6.06
C ALA A 38 2.40 -5.22 -6.57
N ALA A 39 3.50 -4.51 -6.86
CA ALA A 39 3.44 -3.15 -7.42
C ALA A 39 2.76 -3.09 -8.79
N ARG A 40 2.87 -4.16 -9.59
CA ARG A 40 2.21 -4.28 -10.90
C ARG A 40 0.77 -4.77 -10.83
N GLY A 41 0.25 -5.09 -9.65
CA GLY A 41 -1.09 -5.65 -9.47
C GLY A 41 -1.28 -7.04 -10.10
N ILE A 42 -0.20 -7.73 -10.48
CA ILE A 42 -0.27 -9.07 -11.10
C ILE A 42 -0.22 -10.20 -10.07
N TYR A 43 0.27 -9.93 -8.86
CA TYR A 43 0.07 -10.85 -7.75
C TYR A 43 -1.39 -10.74 -7.27
N PRO A 44 -2.17 -11.83 -7.23
CA PRO A 44 -3.63 -11.75 -7.08
C PRO A 44 -4.10 -11.34 -5.68
N LEU A 45 -3.22 -11.36 -4.68
CA LEU A 45 -3.55 -10.95 -3.31
C LEU A 45 -2.81 -9.65 -2.94
N THR A 46 -3.34 -8.54 -3.43
CA THR A 46 -2.92 -7.17 -3.09
C THR A 46 -4.07 -6.39 -2.47
N ARG A 47 -3.76 -5.37 -1.67
CA ARG A 47 -4.76 -4.46 -1.11
C ARG A 47 -4.25 -3.03 -1.10
N SER A 48 -5.15 -2.09 -1.36
CA SER A 48 -4.90 -0.67 -1.09
C SER A 48 -4.98 -0.40 0.41
N LEU A 49 -4.17 0.55 0.87
CA LEU A 49 -4.32 1.13 2.21
C LEU A 49 -5.15 2.40 2.08
N TYR A 50 -6.16 2.54 2.93
CA TYR A 50 -7.04 3.70 2.94
C TYR A 50 -6.81 4.51 4.21
N VAL A 51 -6.68 5.82 4.03
CA VAL A 51 -6.80 6.79 5.13
C VAL A 51 -8.26 7.20 5.20
N ILE A 52 -8.92 6.94 6.33
CA ILE A 52 -10.31 7.31 6.57
C ILE A 52 -10.32 8.47 7.56
N LEU A 53 -10.93 9.58 7.16
CA LEU A 53 -11.09 10.76 8.00
C LEU A 53 -12.55 10.93 8.39
N ASN A 54 -12.79 11.25 9.66
CA ASN A 54 -14.09 11.71 10.12
C ASN A 54 -14.23 13.20 9.76
N ILE A 55 -14.97 13.49 8.70
CA ILE A 55 -15.18 14.84 8.17
C ILE A 55 -16.60 15.29 8.50
N ASN A 56 -16.73 16.51 9.03
CA ASN A 56 -18.04 17.11 9.22
C ASN A 56 -18.65 17.44 7.84
N PRO A 57 -19.87 16.94 7.51
CA PRO A 57 -20.45 17.12 6.18
C PRO A 57 -20.84 18.57 5.87
N GLU A 58 -21.08 19.42 6.88
CA GLU A 58 -21.43 20.83 6.70
C GLU A 58 -20.19 21.73 6.63
N GLN A 59 -19.17 21.41 7.42
CA GLN A 59 -17.98 22.25 7.59
C GLN A 59 -16.79 21.80 6.73
N GLY A 60 -16.82 20.57 6.22
CA GLY A 60 -15.71 19.98 5.48
C GLY A 60 -14.52 19.59 6.39
N PRO A 61 -13.36 19.26 5.79
CA PRO A 61 -12.18 18.89 6.55
C PRO A 61 -11.54 20.10 7.24
N THR A 62 -11.01 19.89 8.44
CA THR A 62 -10.22 20.92 9.15
C THR A 62 -8.90 21.20 8.43
N ASP A 63 -8.28 22.34 8.72
CA ASP A 63 -6.99 22.67 8.11
C ASP A 63 -5.90 21.64 8.46
N LEU A 64 -5.91 21.11 9.69
CA LEU A 64 -5.01 20.02 10.09
C LEU A 64 -5.25 18.75 9.26
N GLN A 65 -6.51 18.40 8.97
CA GLN A 65 -6.83 17.25 8.12
C GLN A 65 -6.33 17.45 6.69
N LYS A 66 -6.48 18.68 6.14
CA LYS A 66 -5.95 19.02 4.80
C LYS A 66 -4.43 18.92 4.76
N GLU A 67 -3.73 19.52 5.72
CA GLU A 67 -2.26 19.47 5.78
C GLU A 67 -1.74 18.04 5.99
N PHE A 68 -2.42 17.23 6.80
CA PHE A 68 -2.09 15.82 6.93
C PHE A 68 -2.22 15.08 5.59
N LEU A 69 -3.31 15.27 4.85
CA LEU A 69 -3.46 14.67 3.52
C LEU A 69 -2.40 15.19 2.55
N ARG A 70 -2.11 16.49 2.57
CA ARG A 70 -1.04 17.09 1.76
C ARG A 70 0.31 16.43 2.04
N PHE A 71 0.65 16.20 3.30
CA PHE A 71 1.84 15.47 3.70
C PHE A 71 1.81 14.02 3.21
N VAL A 72 0.70 13.30 3.40
CA VAL A 72 0.54 11.92 2.93
C VAL A 72 0.84 11.81 1.44
N TYR A 73 0.31 12.71 0.59
CA TYR A 73 0.54 12.69 -0.86
C TYR A 73 1.85 13.37 -1.29
N SER A 74 2.57 14.04 -0.38
CA SER A 74 3.82 14.72 -0.69
C SER A 74 4.94 13.74 -1.05
N ARG A 75 5.98 14.26 -1.70
CA ARG A 75 7.21 13.49 -1.95
C ARG A 75 7.80 12.90 -0.68
N GLU A 76 7.80 13.66 0.42
CA GLU A 76 8.33 13.21 1.71
C GLU A 76 7.51 12.05 2.28
N GLY A 77 6.19 12.19 2.31
CA GLY A 77 5.29 11.12 2.77
C GLY A 77 5.46 9.84 1.96
N GLN A 78 5.55 9.96 0.63
CA GLN A 78 5.74 8.80 -0.25
C GLN A 78 7.12 8.16 -0.11
N GLN A 79 8.17 8.91 0.20
CA GLN A 79 9.50 8.35 0.51
C GLN A 79 9.48 7.50 1.78
N ILE A 80 8.75 7.94 2.82
CA ILE A 80 8.58 7.17 4.05
C ILE A 80 7.88 5.84 3.76
N VAL A 81 6.83 5.85 2.95
CA VAL A 81 6.08 4.64 2.52
C VAL A 81 7.01 3.61 1.88
N GLU A 82 7.89 4.04 0.99
CA GLU A 82 8.86 3.16 0.33
C GLU A 82 9.88 2.58 1.32
N GLN A 83 10.39 3.40 2.24
CA GLN A 83 11.37 2.99 3.27
C GLN A 83 10.82 1.89 4.18
N VAL A 84 9.52 1.95 4.53
CA VAL A 84 8.86 0.93 5.36
C VAL A 84 8.33 -0.27 4.56
N GLY A 85 8.67 -0.35 3.27
CA GLY A 85 8.42 -1.53 2.43
C GLY A 85 7.03 -1.60 1.78
N TYR A 86 6.28 -0.50 1.79
CA TYR A 86 5.03 -0.35 1.05
C TYR A 86 5.27 0.32 -0.31
N PHE A 87 4.26 0.28 -1.17
CA PHE A 87 4.32 0.88 -2.49
C PHE A 87 3.85 2.34 -2.42
N PRO A 88 4.64 3.30 -2.93
CA PRO A 88 4.17 4.66 -3.04
C PRO A 88 3.00 4.75 -4.02
N ILE A 89 2.16 5.75 -3.80
CA ILE A 89 1.07 6.15 -4.69
C ILE A 89 1.68 6.57 -6.03
N ASP A 90 0.98 6.25 -7.12
CA ASP A 90 1.36 6.70 -8.45
C ASP A 90 1.57 8.23 -8.45
N PRO A 91 2.72 8.74 -8.94
CA PRO A 91 3.01 10.17 -8.91
C PRO A 91 1.94 11.03 -9.59
N ALA A 92 1.31 10.55 -10.66
CA ALA A 92 0.25 11.29 -11.34
C ALA A 92 -1.01 11.40 -10.47
N ILE A 93 -1.36 10.31 -9.76
CA ILE A 93 -2.48 10.32 -8.79
C ILE A 93 -2.16 11.27 -7.64
N ALA A 94 -0.96 11.17 -7.06
CA ALA A 94 -0.55 12.04 -5.96
C ALA A 94 -0.59 13.52 -6.37
N GLN A 95 -0.10 13.85 -7.57
CA GLN A 95 -0.09 15.21 -8.10
C GLN A 95 -1.50 15.73 -8.38
N GLN A 96 -2.40 14.89 -8.92
CA GLN A 96 -3.81 15.23 -9.11
C GLN A 96 -4.51 15.53 -7.78
N VAL A 97 -4.23 14.76 -6.73
CA VAL A 97 -4.81 14.98 -5.41
C VAL A 97 -4.25 16.25 -4.78
N LEU A 98 -2.95 16.50 -4.88
CA LEU A 98 -2.32 17.72 -4.36
C LEU A 98 -2.81 19.02 -5.03
N GLN A 99 -3.33 18.96 -6.26
CA GLN A 99 -3.95 20.11 -6.94
C GLN A 99 -5.35 20.45 -6.40
N GLN A 100 -5.98 19.54 -5.66
CA GLN A 100 -7.31 19.73 -5.09
C GLN A 100 -7.28 20.36 -3.69
N TYR A 101 -6.08 20.53 -3.12
CA TYR A 101 -5.81 21.16 -1.83
C TYR A 101 -5.03 22.47 -2.00
#